data_AF-A0A6B0RTU5-F1
#
_entry.id   AF-A0A6B0RTU5-F1
#
_cell.length_a   1.000
_cell.length_b   1.000
_cell.length_c   1.000
_cell.angle_alpha   90.00
_cell.angle_beta   90.00
_cell.angle_gamma   90.00
#
_symmetry.space_group_name_H-M   'P 1'
#
loop_
_entity.id
_entity.type
_entity.pdbx_description
1 polymer ?
#
loop_
_entity_poly.entity_id
_entity_poly.type
_entity_poly.pdbx_seq_one_letter_code
_entity_poly.pdbx_strand_id
1 'polypeptide(L)' 'MAGARPGVHALQLEPPTVVETLRRGSKFIKWDEEASSRNLVTLRVDSNGFFLYWTGPNMVRVALAQLSWV' A
#
# COMPACT_ATOMS: atom_id res chain seq x y z
N MET A 1 -36.38 29.02 -17.06
CA MET A 1 -36.31 27.68 -16.43
C MET A 1 -34.85 27.23 -16.43
N ALA A 2 -34.45 26.45 -15.43
CA ALA A 2 -33.13 26.39 -14.81
C ALA A 2 -31.89 26.22 -15.72
N GLY A 3 -30.86 27.03 -15.47
CA GLY A 3 -29.50 26.76 -15.92
C GLY A 3 -28.91 25.63 -15.07
N ALA A 4 -28.79 24.45 -15.66
CA ALA A 4 -28.06 23.35 -15.05
C ALA A 4 -26.57 23.71 -15.05
N ARG A 5 -25.98 23.87 -13.85
CA ARG A 5 -24.52 23.95 -13.70
C ARG A 5 -23.97 22.56 -14.03
N PRO A 6 -23.22 22.37 -15.13
CA PRO A 6 -22.62 21.09 -15.42
C PRO A 6 -21.41 20.93 -14.50
N GLY A 7 -21.57 20.15 -13.43
CA GLY A 7 -20.45 19.75 -12.57
C GLY A 7 -20.78 19.88 -11.10
N VAL A 8 -21.18 18.77 -10.46
CA VAL A 8 -21.04 18.63 -8.99
C VAL A 8 -20.66 17.20 -8.54
N HIS A 9 -20.62 16.20 -9.42
CA HIS A 9 -20.27 14.82 -9.03
C HIS A 9 -19.19 14.17 -9.91
N ALA A 10 -18.25 14.96 -10.45
CA ALA A 10 -16.95 14.36 -10.72
C ALA A 10 -16.36 14.05 -9.34
N LEU A 11 -16.29 12.78 -8.95
CA LEU A 11 -15.45 12.36 -7.83
C LEU A 11 -14.09 13.00 -8.05
N GLN A 12 -13.73 13.99 -7.23
CA GLN A 12 -12.40 14.59 -7.29
C GLN A 12 -11.42 13.46 -6.99
N LEU A 13 -10.71 13.02 -8.03
CA LEU A 13 -9.66 12.03 -7.89
C LEU A 13 -8.51 12.69 -7.15
N GLU A 14 -8.37 12.31 -5.89
CA GLU A 14 -7.24 12.71 -5.06
C GLU A 14 -6.10 11.73 -5.29
N PRO A 15 -4.84 12.20 -5.41
CA PRO A 15 -3.70 11.31 -5.43
C PRO A 15 -3.65 10.44 -4.16
N PRO A 16 -3.24 9.16 -4.27
CA PRO A 16 -3.13 8.30 -3.10
C PRO A 16 -2.09 8.86 -2.12
N THR A 17 -2.52 9.09 -0.89
CA THR A 17 -1.64 9.56 0.18
C THR A 17 -1.29 8.40 1.12
N VAL A 18 0.01 8.22 1.39
CA VAL A 18 0.49 7.17 2.29
C VAL A 18 0.56 7.71 3.71
N VAL A 19 -0.33 7.21 4.58
CA VAL A 19 -0.37 7.61 5.99
C VAL A 19 0.92 7.23 6.73
N GLU A 20 1.28 8.00 7.76
CA GLU A 20 2.57 7.85 8.45
C GLU A 20 2.78 6.46 9.05
N THR A 21 1.72 5.81 9.53
CA THR A 21 1.80 4.44 10.05
C THR A 21 2.27 3.43 9.00
N LEU A 22 1.87 3.59 7.73
CA LEU A 22 2.33 2.75 6.62
C LEU A 22 3.77 3.08 6.23
N ARG A 23 4.18 4.35 6.32
CA ARG A 23 5.56 4.80 6.04
C ARG A 23 6.54 4.31 7.12
N ARG A 24 6.18 4.46 8.39
CA ARG A 24 6.95 4.00 9.56
C ARG A 24 7.01 2.47 9.60
N GLY A 25 5.91 1.84 9.22
CA GLY A 25 5.73 0.40 9.17
C GLY A 25 5.31 -0.20 10.50
N SER A 26 4.74 -1.40 10.40
CA SER A 26 4.25 -2.18 11.54
C SER A 26 4.75 -3.61 11.44
N LYS A 27 4.79 -4.33 12.58
CA LYS A 27 5.24 -5.72 12.60
C LYS A 27 4.08 -6.66 12.27
N PHE A 28 4.36 -7.64 11.41
CA PHE A 28 3.42 -8.66 10.97
C PHE A 28 4.09 -10.03 10.91
N ILE A 29 3.30 -11.10 10.90
CA ILE A 29 3.79 -12.44 10.63
C ILE A 29 3.55 -12.74 9.16
N LYS A 30 4.64 -12.87 8.38
CA LYS A 30 4.58 -13.49 7.06
C LYS A 30 4.52 -15.00 7.25
N TRP A 31 3.44 -15.61 6.79
CA TRP A 31 3.28 -17.05 6.78
C TRP A 31 3.20 -17.56 5.34
N ASP A 32 3.60 -18.81 5.15
CA ASP A 32 3.62 -19.50 3.85
C ASP A 32 3.22 -20.96 4.10
N GLU A 33 2.18 -21.45 3.43
CA GLU A 33 1.63 -22.79 3.66
C GLU A 33 2.59 -23.89 3.17
N GLU A 34 3.26 -23.66 2.03
CA GLU A 34 4.15 -24.64 1.41
C GLU A 34 5.45 -24.79 2.20
N ALA A 35 6.01 -23.68 2.68
CA ALA A 35 7.26 -23.68 3.45
C ALA A 35 7.05 -23.88 4.96
N SER A 36 5.80 -24.01 5.44
CA SER A 36 5.44 -24.04 6.88
C SER A 36 6.10 -22.93 7.72
N SER A 37 6.46 -21.83 7.06
CA SER A 37 7.36 -20.82 7.61
C SER A 37 6.56 -19.67 8.18
N ARG A 38 6.84 -19.26 9.42
CA ARG A 38 6.22 -18.10 10.08
C ARG A 38 7.31 -17.13 10.49
N ASN A 39 7.43 -16.02 9.77
CA ASN A 39 8.49 -15.04 9.95
C ASN A 39 7.93 -13.71 10.43
N LEU A 40 8.47 -13.17 11.52
CA LEU A 40 8.18 -11.80 11.94
C LEU A 40 8.87 -10.83 10.96
N VAL A 41 8.08 -9.95 10.35
CA VAL A 41 8.56 -8.96 9.37
C VAL A 41 8.05 -7.58 9.75
N THR A 42 8.80 -6.54 9.37
CA THR A 42 8.29 -5.16 9.43
C THR A 42 7.83 -4.75 8.04
N LEU A 43 6.53 -4.52 7.87
CA LEU A 43 5.91 -4.16 6.59
C LEU A 43 5.80 -2.64 6.46
N ARG A 44 6.17 -2.09 5.29
CA ARG A 44 6.21 -0.65 5.00
C ARG A 44 5.77 -0.36 3.58
N VAL A 45 5.28 0.86 3.36
CA VAL A 45 4.98 1.42 2.04
C VAL A 45 5.92 2.60 1.78
N ASP A 46 6.39 2.76 0.54
CA ASP A 46 7.19 3.93 0.17
C ASP A 46 6.34 5.22 0.15
N SER A 47 6.99 6.39 0.15
CA SER A 47 6.29 7.67 0.27
C SER A 47 5.35 7.98 -0.90
N ASN A 48 5.59 7.40 -2.08
CA ASN A 48 4.75 7.59 -3.26
C ASN A 48 3.65 6.52 -3.40
N GLY A 49 3.62 5.51 -2.52
CA GLY A 49 2.59 4.48 -2.53
C GLY A 49 2.73 3.43 -3.64
N PHE A 50 3.92 3.28 -4.23
CA PHE A 50 4.19 2.34 -5.31
C PHE A 50 4.63 0.95 -4.82
N PHE A 51 5.33 0.88 -3.69
CA PHE A 51 5.97 -0.34 -3.24
C PHE A 51 5.56 -0.69 -1.81
N LEU A 52 5.12 -1.94 -1.65
CA LEU A 52 5.00 -2.59 -0.36
C LEU A 52 6.24 -3.45 -0.13
N TYR A 53 7.00 -3.19 0.91
CA TYR A 53 8.23 -3.92 1.18
C TYR A 53 8.30 -4.36 2.63
N TRP A 54 9.08 -5.41 2.90
CA TRP A 54 9.29 -5.86 4.26
C TRP A 54 10.74 -6.24 4.53
N THR A 55 11.12 -6.07 5.79
CA THR A 55 12.39 -6.53 6.32
C THR A 55 12.15 -7.65 7.32
N GLY A 56 12.85 -8.77 7.12
CA GLY A 56 12.85 -9.92 8.04
C GLY A 56 14.26 -10.27 8.49
N PRO A 57 14.41 -11.23 9.42
CA PRO A 57 15.69 -11.60 10.04
C PRO A 57 16.79 -11.96 9.05
N ASN A 58 16.42 -12.54 7.90
CA ASN A 58 17.37 -13.08 6.92
C ASN A 58 17.24 -12.47 5.52
N MET A 59 16.42 -11.42 5.32
CA MET A 59 16.20 -10.88 3.98
C MET A 59 15.54 -9.48 3.96
N VAL A 60 16.07 -8.58 3.14
CA VAL A 60 15.35 -7.40 2.63
C VAL A 60 14.71 -7.83 1.32
N ARG A 61 13.38 -8.00 1.28
CA ARG A 61 12.66 -8.27 0.03
C ARG A 61 11.68 -7.14 -0.25
N VAL A 62 11.82 -6.56 -1.43
CA VAL A 62 10.86 -5.64 -2.02
C VAL A 62 9.80 -6.50 -2.71
N ALA A 63 8.54 -6.44 -2.28
CA ALA A 63 7.47 -6.91 -3.13
C ALA A 63 7.08 -5.77 -4.08
N LEU A 64 7.16 -6.05 -5.37
CA LEU A 64 6.53 -5.23 -6.38
C LEU A 64 5.03 -5.52 -6.32
N ALA A 65 4.32 -4.91 -5.36
CA ALA A 65 2.88 -4.82 -5.45
C ALA A 65 2.59 -3.74 -6.50
N GLN A 66 2.49 -4.12 -7.77
CA GLN A 66 2.08 -3.20 -8.82
C GLN A 66 0.61 -2.82 -8.56
N LEU A 67 0.41 -1.72 -7.81
CA LEU A 67 -0.88 -1.05 -7.71
C LEU A 67 -1.10 -0.28 -9.02
N SER A 68 -1.38 -1.02 -10.10
CA SER A 68 -1.93 -0.43 -11.31
C SER A 68 -3.39 -0.08 -11.03
N TRP A 69 -3.68 1.21 -10.93
CA TRP A 69 -5.03 1.75 -10.92
C TRP A 69 -5.68 1.47 -12.28
N VAL A 70 -6.78 0.71 -12.28
CA VAL A 70 -7.78 0.72 -13.36
C VAL A 70 -8.74 1.86 -13.07
#